data_AF-A0A1K1LD69-F1
#
_entry.id   AF-A0A1K1LD69-F1
#
_cell.length_a   1.000
_cell.length_b   1.000
_cell.length_c   1.000
_cell.angle_alpha   90.00
_cell.angle_beta   90.00
_cell.angle_gamma   90.00
#
_symmetry.space_group_name_H-M   'P 1'
#
loop_
_entity.id
_entity.type
_entity.pdbx_description
1 polymer ?
#
loop_
_entity_poly.entity_id
_entity_poly.type
_entity_poly.pdbx_seq_one_letter_code
_entity_poly.pdbx_strand_id
1 'polypeptide(L)'
;MLRRLTDYITGEHYLQDRTGQQYRRTVCALAWPWHPLPGCVLVLGELRHRPTCIGTPRHVFLLAEQRSDDPAALLRTAERFQFQHGTPRIITPEDDDRILLIDVENDRRREERKPPLRTEPPLRWHGKGEGLLPYYLSLVQTRIVGDKTLHFSSTSSVPAEAGLASTAAAGSMTAAMIQWPAVCALCWALEALDMQPMPEWRGYGHGTPGGPADSLGGY
;
A
#
# COMPACT_ATOMS: atom_id res chain seq x y z
N MET A 1 -11.88 1.97 12.87
CA MET A 1 -11.45 3.36 12.60
C MET A 1 -10.19 3.62 13.39
N LEU A 2 -9.13 4.03 12.70
CA LEU A 2 -7.86 4.42 13.32
C LEU A 2 -7.93 5.87 13.77
N ARG A 3 -7.38 6.16 14.95
CA ARG A 3 -7.24 7.53 15.45
C ARG A 3 -5.85 8.05 15.09
N ARG A 4 -5.79 9.25 14.52
CA ARG A 4 -4.53 9.96 14.30
C ARG A 4 -4.09 10.63 15.59
N LEU A 5 -2.87 10.34 16.02
CA LEU A 5 -2.23 10.87 17.21
C LEU A 5 -0.85 11.44 16.84
N THR A 6 -0.26 12.20 17.76
CA THR A 6 1.08 12.77 17.61
C THR A 6 1.91 12.35 18.81
N ASP A 7 3.11 11.86 18.59
CA ASP A 7 4.06 11.56 19.66
C ASP A 7 4.55 12.89 20.25
N TYR A 8 4.36 13.08 21.55
CA TYR A 8 4.73 14.32 22.22
C TYR A 8 6.25 14.58 22.19
N ILE A 9 7.07 13.53 22.16
CA ILE A 9 8.54 13.64 22.20
C ILE A 9 9.09 13.89 20.79
N THR A 10 8.67 13.07 19.81
CA THR A 10 9.24 13.14 18.45
C THR A 10 8.47 14.07 17.52
N GLY A 11 7.25 14.49 17.88
CA GLY A 11 6.36 15.24 16.99
C GLY A 11 5.79 14.41 15.83
N GLU A 12 6.14 13.12 15.74
CA GLU A 12 5.72 12.25 14.64
C GLU A 12 4.24 11.90 14.75
N HIS A 13 3.54 11.94 13.62
CA HIS A 13 2.16 11.47 13.57
C HIS A 13 2.12 9.95 13.46
N TYR A 14 1.12 9.34 14.10
CA TYR A 14 0.85 7.92 13.99
C TYR A 14 -0.64 7.63 14.07
N LEU A 15 -1.00 6.41 13.70
CA LEU A 15 -2.35 5.89 13.72
C LEU A 15 -2.45 4.85 14.84
N GLN A 16 -3.52 4.88 15.62
CA GLN A 16 -3.78 3.89 16.66
C GLN A 16 -5.15 3.26 16.46
N ASP A 17 -5.21 1.93 16.55
CA ASP A 17 -6.48 1.21 16.53
C ASP A 17 -7.17 1.20 17.90
N ARG A 18 -8.28 0.46 18.01
CA ARG A 18 -9.02 0.33 19.29
C ARG A 18 -8.34 -0.60 20.29
N THR A 19 -7.44 -1.46 19.84
CA THR A 19 -6.69 -2.41 20.69
C THR A 19 -5.43 -1.78 21.29
N GLY A 20 -5.05 -0.58 20.81
CA GLY A 20 -3.86 0.15 21.21
C GLY A 20 -2.69 -0.04 20.26
N GLN A 21 -2.83 -0.87 19.22
CA GLN A 21 -1.82 -1.10 18.20
C GLN A 21 -1.53 0.17 17.41
N GLN A 22 -0.24 0.51 17.32
CA GLN A 22 0.22 1.72 16.65
C GLN A 22 0.80 1.41 15.27
N TYR A 23 0.34 2.15 14.28
CA TYR A 23 0.81 2.12 12.91
C TYR A 23 1.46 3.45 12.57
N ARG A 24 2.62 3.39 11.94
CA ARG A 24 3.32 4.57 11.44
C ARG A 24 2.56 5.19 10.27
N ARG A 25 2.07 4.34 9.37
CA ARG A 25 1.29 4.72 8.19
C ARG A 25 0.41 3.58 7.73
N THR A 26 -0.55 3.92 6.90
CA THR A 26 -1.43 2.98 6.22
C THR A 26 -1.46 3.29 4.73
N VAL A 27 -1.60 2.24 3.91
CA VAL A 27 -1.70 2.34 2.46
C VAL A 27 -2.94 1.58 2.00
N CYS A 28 -3.78 2.20 1.19
CA CYS A 28 -4.92 1.58 0.53
C CYS A 28 -4.55 1.32 -0.93
N ALA A 29 -4.84 0.12 -1.43
CA ALA A 29 -4.68 -0.21 -2.83
C ALA A 29 -5.99 -0.76 -3.41
N LEU A 30 -6.24 -0.44 -4.68
CA LEU A 30 -7.41 -0.87 -5.44
C LEU A 30 -6.93 -1.55 -6.72
N ALA A 31 -7.30 -2.82 -6.87
CA ALA A 31 -7.20 -3.55 -8.13
C ALA A 31 -8.60 -3.86 -8.66
N TRP A 32 -8.82 -3.54 -9.93
CA TRP A 32 -10.08 -3.76 -10.59
C TRP A 32 -10.33 -5.25 -10.86
N PRO A 33 -11.60 -5.66 -11.08
CA PRO A 33 -11.93 -7.05 -11.39
C PRO A 33 -11.27 -7.54 -12.67
N TRP A 34 -10.88 -8.80 -12.71
CA TRP A 34 -10.38 -9.45 -13.92
C TRP A 34 -11.10 -10.78 -14.08
N HIS A 35 -12.12 -10.82 -14.94
CA HIS A 35 -13.00 -11.98 -15.04
C HIS A 35 -12.19 -13.28 -15.28
N PRO A 36 -12.40 -14.34 -14.47
CA PRO A 36 -13.50 -14.54 -13.51
C PRO A 36 -13.20 -14.10 -12.06
N LEU A 37 -12.06 -13.46 -11.80
CA LEU A 37 -11.66 -13.05 -10.46
C LEU A 37 -12.22 -11.67 -10.08
N PRO A 38 -12.77 -11.52 -8.86
CA PRO A 38 -13.24 -10.24 -8.38
C PRO A 38 -12.09 -9.26 -8.19
N GLY A 39 -12.40 -7.97 -8.20
CA GLY A 39 -11.45 -6.94 -7.81
C GLY A 39 -11.11 -7.01 -6.33
N CYS A 40 -10.13 -6.22 -5.90
CA CYS A 40 -9.69 -6.15 -4.51
C CYS A 40 -9.50 -4.72 -4.07
N VAL A 41 -10.02 -4.39 -2.88
CA VAL A 41 -9.55 -3.24 -2.11
C VAL A 41 -8.95 -3.78 -0.82
N LEU A 42 -7.74 -3.35 -0.50
CA LEU A 42 -7.12 -3.70 0.77
C LEU A 42 -6.35 -2.55 1.38
N VAL A 43 -6.12 -2.66 2.69
CA VAL A 43 -5.34 -1.72 3.48
C VAL A 43 -4.22 -2.45 4.20
N LEU A 44 -2.99 -1.97 4.01
CA LEU A 44 -1.84 -2.37 4.80
C LEU A 44 -1.52 -1.31 5.85
N GLY A 45 -1.10 -1.76 7.03
CA GLY A 45 -0.60 -0.91 8.11
C GLY A 45 0.82 -1.28 8.49
N GLU A 46 1.75 -0.32 8.41
CA GLU A 46 3.13 -0.49 8.85
C GLU A 46 3.25 -0.21 10.34
N LEU A 47 3.79 -1.15 11.11
CA LEU A 47 3.89 -1.06 12.56
C LEU A 47 4.84 0.05 13.01
N ARG A 48 4.42 0.77 14.04
CA ARG A 48 5.25 1.73 14.77
C ARG A 48 5.99 1.02 15.91
N HIS A 49 7.23 0.58 15.65
CA HIS A 49 8.14 0.03 16.69
C HIS A 49 9.25 1.03 17.07
N ARG A 50 9.76 0.97 18.31
CA ARG A 50 10.99 1.64 18.78
C ARG A 50 12.01 0.60 19.28
N PRO A 51 13.30 0.64 18.91
CA PRO A 51 13.97 1.59 18.04
C PRO A 51 14.02 1.13 16.58
N THR A 52 14.04 2.11 15.68
CA THR A 52 14.31 2.02 14.25
C THR A 52 15.77 1.68 13.99
N CYS A 53 16.11 0.39 13.96
CA CYS A 53 17.36 -0.02 13.31
C CYS A 53 17.20 0.18 11.80
N ILE A 54 18.06 1.02 11.21
CA ILE A 54 18.14 1.17 9.77
C ILE A 54 18.45 -0.21 9.17
N GLY A 55 17.66 -0.62 8.18
CA GLY A 55 17.80 -1.93 7.52
C GLY A 55 16.97 -3.06 8.13
N THR A 56 16.25 -2.86 9.24
CA THR A 56 15.31 -3.88 9.74
C THR A 56 13.93 -3.70 9.08
N PRO A 57 13.42 -4.71 8.36
CA PRO A 57 12.11 -4.63 7.73
C PRO A 57 11.02 -4.53 8.79
N ARG A 58 10.11 -3.59 8.60
CA ARG A 58 9.01 -3.34 9.55
C ARG A 58 7.90 -4.36 9.35
N HIS A 59 7.28 -4.74 10.46
CA HIS A 59 6.05 -5.53 10.44
C HIS A 59 4.93 -4.76 9.74
N VAL A 60 4.27 -5.41 8.79
CA VAL A 60 3.15 -4.90 8.00
C VAL A 60 1.97 -5.84 8.20
N PHE A 61 0.81 -5.28 8.48
CA PHE A 61 -0.42 -6.02 8.72
C PHE A 61 -1.47 -5.69 7.67
N LEU A 62 -2.14 -6.71 7.14
CA LEU A 62 -3.38 -6.53 6.39
C LEU A 62 -4.48 -6.13 7.37
N LEU A 63 -4.90 -4.87 7.31
CA LEU A 63 -5.89 -4.31 8.22
C LEU A 63 -7.33 -4.52 7.75
N ALA A 64 -7.52 -4.52 6.44
CA ALA A 64 -8.81 -4.72 5.81
C ALA A 64 -8.63 -5.24 4.38
N GLU A 65 -9.57 -6.07 3.95
CA GLU A 65 -9.67 -6.63 2.61
C GLU A 65 -11.14 -6.72 2.24
N GLN A 66 -11.50 -6.36 1.02
CA GLN A 66 -12.81 -6.64 0.46
C GLN A 66 -12.70 -6.92 -1.04
N ARG A 67 -13.50 -7.88 -1.48
CA ARG A 67 -13.57 -8.37 -2.85
C ARG A 67 -14.92 -8.02 -3.44
N SER A 68 -14.97 -7.68 -4.72
CA SER A 68 -16.23 -7.46 -5.45
C SER A 68 -16.00 -7.51 -6.95
N ASP A 69 -16.97 -8.03 -7.69
CA ASP A 69 -17.03 -7.95 -9.15
C ASP A 69 -17.63 -6.61 -9.63
N ASP A 70 -18.26 -5.83 -8.75
CA ASP A 70 -18.83 -4.51 -9.07
C ASP A 70 -17.77 -3.40 -8.84
N PRO A 71 -17.30 -2.72 -9.91
CA PRO A 71 -16.37 -1.60 -9.78
C PRO A 71 -16.89 -0.48 -8.87
N ALA A 72 -18.20 -0.21 -8.87
CA ALA A 72 -18.78 0.83 -8.02
C ALA A 72 -18.75 0.42 -6.54
N ALA A 73 -18.96 -0.87 -6.22
CA ALA A 73 -18.82 -1.40 -4.87
C ALA A 73 -17.36 -1.34 -4.38
N LEU A 74 -16.38 -1.57 -5.27
CA LEU A 74 -14.97 -1.39 -4.94
C LEU A 74 -14.66 0.07 -4.60
N LEU A 75 -15.15 1.03 -5.38
CA LEU A 75 -14.94 2.46 -5.10
C LEU A 75 -15.56 2.91 -3.78
N ARG A 76 -16.81 2.51 -3.49
CA ARG A 76 -17.45 2.77 -2.18
C ARG A 76 -16.64 2.16 -1.03
N THR A 77 -16.00 1.02 -1.27
CA THR A 77 -15.15 0.37 -0.28
C THR A 77 -13.83 1.09 -0.09
N ALA A 78 -13.17 1.51 -1.18
CA ALA A 78 -11.94 2.28 -1.15
C ALA A 78 -12.13 3.62 -0.42
N GLU A 79 -13.24 4.33 -0.69
CA GLU A 79 -13.65 5.50 0.09
C GLU A 79 -13.76 5.18 1.58
N ARG A 80 -14.52 4.14 1.91
CA ARG A 80 -14.75 3.76 3.31
C ARG A 80 -13.42 3.46 4.01
N PHE A 81 -12.50 2.79 3.33
CA PHE A 81 -11.18 2.49 3.85
C PHE A 81 -10.30 3.73 3.99
N GLN A 82 -10.35 4.69 3.05
CA GLN A 82 -9.69 5.98 3.23
C GLN A 82 -10.10 6.67 4.52
N PHE A 83 -11.41 6.73 4.80
CA PHE A 83 -11.91 7.34 6.01
C PHE A 83 -11.58 6.52 7.27
N GLN A 84 -11.81 5.21 7.24
CA GLN A 84 -11.64 4.35 8.41
C GLN A 84 -10.18 4.13 8.80
N HIS A 85 -9.26 4.10 7.84
CA HIS A 85 -7.85 3.80 8.07
C HIS A 85 -6.92 5.00 7.84
N GLY A 86 -7.47 6.17 7.51
CA GLY A 86 -6.70 7.40 7.33
C GLY A 86 -5.72 7.34 6.16
N THR A 87 -6.02 6.56 5.11
CA THR A 87 -5.14 6.43 3.94
C THR A 87 -5.33 7.64 3.03
N PRO A 88 -4.29 8.44 2.75
CA PRO A 88 -4.44 9.71 2.04
C PRO A 88 -4.72 9.55 0.54
N ARG A 89 -4.37 8.40 -0.04
CA ARG A 89 -4.45 8.09 -1.46
C ARG A 89 -4.79 6.62 -1.65
N ILE A 90 -5.39 6.30 -2.80
CA ILE A 90 -5.60 4.92 -3.28
C ILE A 90 -4.52 4.61 -4.30
N ILE A 91 -3.72 3.58 -4.04
CA ILE A 91 -2.73 3.11 -5.00
C ILE A 91 -3.44 2.25 -6.05
N THR A 92 -3.42 2.70 -7.29
CA THR A 92 -4.04 2.00 -8.43
C THR A 92 -3.42 2.49 -9.74
N PRO A 93 -3.23 1.61 -10.74
CA PRO A 93 -2.80 2.01 -12.09
C PRO A 93 -3.68 3.12 -12.69
N GLU A 94 -3.06 4.22 -13.12
CA GLU A 94 -3.75 5.35 -13.76
C GLU A 94 -3.88 5.19 -15.28
N ASP A 95 -3.18 4.22 -15.86
CA ASP A 95 -3.25 3.85 -17.29
C ASP A 95 -4.35 2.81 -17.59
N ASP A 96 -5.08 2.36 -16.57
CA ASP A 96 -6.26 1.51 -16.73
C ASP A 96 -7.48 2.38 -17.08
N ASP A 97 -8.18 2.09 -18.18
CA ASP A 97 -9.38 2.84 -18.61
C ASP A 97 -10.46 2.96 -17.52
N ARG A 98 -10.48 2.04 -16.56
CA ARG A 98 -11.43 2.04 -15.44
C ARG A 98 -11.13 3.14 -14.42
N ILE A 99 -9.99 3.82 -14.51
CA ILE A 99 -9.70 5.04 -13.76
C ILE A 99 -10.77 6.12 -13.99
N LEU A 100 -11.41 6.14 -15.17
CA LEU A 100 -12.52 7.05 -15.49
C LEU A 100 -13.70 6.91 -14.52
N LEU A 101 -13.88 5.73 -13.88
CA LEU A 101 -14.91 5.55 -12.85
C LEU A 101 -14.62 6.36 -11.59
N ILE A 102 -13.34 6.59 -11.28
CA ILE A 102 -12.91 7.46 -10.18
C ILE A 102 -13.19 8.92 -10.55
N ASP A 103 -13.00 9.31 -11.81
CA ASP A 103 -13.31 10.66 -12.27
C ASP A 103 -14.81 10.95 -12.18
N VAL A 104 -15.66 10.02 -12.63
CA VAL A 104 -17.12 10.12 -12.50
C VAL A 104 -17.54 10.23 -11.03
N GLU A 105 -16.95 9.42 -10.15
CA GLU A 105 -17.22 9.51 -8.71
C GLU A 105 -16.72 10.84 -8.11
N ASN A 106 -15.60 11.37 -8.60
CA ASN A 106 -15.09 12.67 -8.21
C ASN A 106 -15.99 13.83 -8.68
N ASP A 107 -16.60 13.74 -9.86
CA ASP A 107 -17.62 14.69 -10.32
C ASP A 107 -18.81 14.73 -9.38
N ARG A 108 -19.37 13.56 -9.05
CA ARG A 108 -20.45 13.43 -8.07
C ARG A 108 -20.07 14.03 -6.71
N ARG A 109 -18.83 13.82 -6.26
CA ARG A 109 -18.32 14.41 -5.00
C ARG A 109 -18.18 15.92 -5.06
N ARG A 110 -17.78 16.48 -6.21
CA ARG A 110 -17.69 17.93 -6.41
C ARG A 110 -19.07 18.56 -6.21
N GLU A 111 -20.12 17.96 -6.76
CA GLU A 111 -21.50 18.39 -6.55
C GLU A 111 -21.91 18.32 -5.07
N GLU A 112 -21.51 17.26 -4.38
CA GLU A 112 -21.74 17.06 -2.94
C GLU A 112 -20.80 17.86 -2.02
N ARG A 113 -19.88 18.67 -2.57
CA ARG A 113 -18.84 19.41 -1.84
C ARG A 113 -17.96 18.53 -0.93
N LYS A 114 -17.74 17.29 -1.34
CA LYS A 114 -16.86 16.33 -0.67
C LYS A 114 -15.44 16.42 -1.23
N PRO A 115 -14.41 16.09 -0.44
CA PRO A 115 -13.05 15.99 -0.96
C PRO A 115 -12.97 14.89 -2.04
N PRO A 116 -12.18 15.10 -3.11
CA PRO A 116 -12.00 14.11 -4.15
C PRO A 116 -11.20 12.91 -3.64
N LEU A 117 -11.50 11.73 -4.20
CA LEU A 117 -10.64 10.56 -4.09
C LEU A 117 -9.35 10.85 -4.84
N ARG A 118 -8.22 10.71 -4.13
CA ARG A 118 -6.89 10.86 -4.70
C ARG A 118 -6.32 9.49 -5.02
N THR A 119 -5.82 9.34 -6.23
CA THR A 119 -5.11 8.16 -6.69
C THR A 119 -3.61 8.43 -6.78
N GLU A 120 -2.84 7.36 -6.84
CA GLU A 120 -1.43 7.38 -7.20
C GLU A 120 -1.08 6.06 -7.87
N PRO A 121 -0.33 6.06 -8.98
CA PRO A 121 0.08 4.83 -9.62
C PRO A 121 1.13 4.09 -8.77
N PRO A 122 1.19 2.76 -8.82
CA PRO A 122 2.31 2.01 -8.25
C PRO A 122 3.63 2.45 -8.92
N LEU A 123 4.74 2.44 -8.18
CA LEU A 123 5.99 3.11 -8.58
C LEU A 123 6.64 2.48 -9.82
N ARG A 124 6.63 1.15 -9.92
CA ARG A 124 7.19 0.41 -11.07
C ARG A 124 6.13 0.10 -12.13
N TRP A 125 4.91 0.60 -11.98
CA TRP A 125 3.83 0.27 -12.89
C TRP A 125 3.95 1.03 -14.22
N HIS A 126 4.08 0.29 -15.31
CA HIS A 126 4.06 0.81 -16.67
C HIS A 126 3.29 -0.14 -17.59
N GLY A 127 2.37 0.40 -18.39
CA GLY A 127 1.58 -0.38 -19.34
C GLY A 127 0.67 -1.40 -18.65
N LYS A 128 0.60 -2.63 -19.17
CA LYS A 128 -0.26 -3.67 -18.58
C LYS A 128 0.37 -4.46 -17.43
N GLY A 129 1.53 -4.01 -16.93
CA GLY A 129 2.30 -4.73 -15.92
C GLY A 129 2.89 -6.06 -16.41
N GLU A 130 3.18 -6.15 -17.71
CA GLU A 130 3.83 -7.33 -18.30
C GLU A 130 5.23 -7.53 -17.70
N GLY A 131 5.55 -8.76 -17.30
CA GLY A 131 6.85 -9.09 -16.70
C GLY A 131 7.08 -8.55 -15.28
N LEU A 132 6.15 -7.81 -14.68
CA LEU A 132 6.28 -7.29 -13.31
C LEU A 132 5.92 -8.31 -12.23
N LEU A 133 5.17 -9.36 -12.58
CA LEU A 133 4.69 -10.35 -11.60
C LEU A 133 5.84 -11.00 -10.80
N PRO A 134 6.97 -11.46 -11.39
CA PRO A 134 8.10 -11.99 -10.63
C PRO A 134 8.71 -10.98 -9.65
N TYR A 135 8.83 -9.71 -10.06
CA TYR A 135 9.33 -8.63 -9.19
C TYR A 135 8.45 -8.47 -7.96
N TYR A 136 7.14 -8.34 -8.15
CA TYR A 136 6.21 -8.13 -7.05
C TYR A 136 6.05 -9.37 -6.15
N LEU A 137 6.06 -10.58 -6.72
CA LEU A 137 6.08 -11.81 -5.94
C LEU A 137 7.36 -11.93 -5.10
N SER A 138 8.50 -11.43 -5.58
CA SER A 138 9.74 -11.41 -4.79
C SER A 138 9.61 -10.52 -3.55
N LEU A 139 8.93 -9.36 -3.63
CA LEU A 139 8.67 -8.49 -2.48
C LEU A 139 7.82 -9.20 -1.42
N VAL A 140 6.77 -9.89 -1.86
CA VAL A 140 5.87 -10.67 -0.99
C VAL A 140 6.64 -11.83 -0.35
N GLN A 141 7.43 -12.58 -1.13
CA GLN A 141 8.20 -13.72 -0.64
C GLN A 141 9.27 -13.30 0.38
N THR A 142 9.99 -12.20 0.15
CA THR A 142 10.95 -11.66 1.13
C THR A 142 10.27 -11.38 2.46
N ARG A 143 9.08 -10.76 2.45
CA ARG A 143 8.35 -10.42 3.69
C ARG A 143 7.67 -11.62 4.36
N ILE A 144 7.35 -12.69 3.63
CA ILE A 144 6.72 -13.90 4.20
C ILE A 144 7.77 -14.91 4.68
N VAL A 145 8.75 -15.24 3.85
CA VAL A 145 9.70 -16.33 4.09
C VAL A 145 10.97 -15.81 4.75
N GLY A 146 11.55 -14.73 4.22
CA GLY A 146 12.79 -14.15 4.72
C GLY A 146 12.58 -13.49 6.08
N ASP A 147 11.84 -12.38 6.08
CA ASP A 147 11.73 -11.49 7.23
C ASP A 147 10.57 -11.83 8.16
N LYS A 148 9.54 -12.53 7.65
CA LYS A 148 8.28 -12.84 8.38
C LYS A 148 7.59 -11.59 8.93
N THR A 149 7.64 -10.52 8.15
CA THR A 149 7.11 -9.20 8.51
C THR A 149 5.74 -8.92 7.92
N LEU A 150 5.24 -9.71 6.97
CA LEU A 150 3.89 -9.56 6.42
C LEU A 150 2.89 -10.49 7.12
N HIS A 151 1.86 -9.89 7.73
CA HIS A 151 0.86 -10.58 8.53
C HIS A 151 -0.52 -10.44 7.88
N PHE A 152 -1.17 -11.57 7.62
CA PHE A 152 -2.52 -11.64 7.07
C PHE A 152 -3.55 -11.90 8.17
N SER A 153 -4.79 -11.45 7.96
CA SER A 153 -5.91 -11.91 8.78
C SER A 153 -6.27 -13.35 8.42
N SER A 154 -6.89 -14.08 9.34
CA SER A 154 -7.36 -15.45 9.11
C SER A 154 -8.44 -15.57 8.04
N THR A 155 -9.08 -14.46 7.66
CA THR A 155 -10.13 -14.40 6.64
C THR A 155 -9.62 -13.91 5.28
N SER A 156 -8.32 -13.67 5.13
CA SER A 156 -7.75 -13.11 3.91
C SER A 156 -7.73 -14.13 2.77
N SER A 157 -8.18 -13.71 1.59
CA SER A 157 -8.11 -14.55 0.38
C SER A 157 -6.77 -14.41 -0.37
N VAL A 158 -5.99 -13.37 -0.03
CA VAL A 158 -4.75 -13.01 -0.71
C VAL A 158 -3.69 -14.12 -0.70
N PRO A 159 -3.42 -14.84 0.42
CA PRO A 159 -2.40 -15.89 0.42
C PRO A 159 -2.71 -17.04 -0.56
N ALA A 160 -3.99 -17.41 -0.68
CA ALA A 160 -4.42 -18.46 -1.61
C ALA A 160 -4.24 -18.02 -3.07
N GLU A 161 -4.65 -16.79 -3.40
CA GLU A 161 -4.47 -16.23 -4.75
C GLU A 161 -2.98 -16.06 -5.10
N ALA A 162 -2.15 -15.63 -4.15
CA ALA A 162 -0.70 -15.49 -4.35
C ALA A 162 -0.01 -16.83 -4.66
N GLY A 163 -0.45 -17.94 -4.05
CA GLY A 163 0.03 -19.29 -4.37
C GLY A 163 -0.30 -19.73 -5.80
N LEU A 164 -1.54 -19.44 -6.24
CA LEU A 164 -1.97 -19.71 -7.62
C LEU A 164 -1.21 -18.84 -8.63
N ALA A 165 -1.07 -17.54 -8.35
CA ALA A 165 -0.32 -16.61 -9.19
C ALA A 165 1.16 -17.02 -9.32
N SER A 166 1.79 -17.47 -8.23
CA SER A 166 3.17 -17.96 -8.25
C SER A 166 3.32 -19.21 -9.12
N THR A 167 2.37 -20.14 -9.04
CA THR A 167 2.36 -21.35 -9.88
C THR A 167 2.16 -21.00 -11.36
N ALA A 168 1.25 -20.07 -11.66
CA ALA A 168 1.01 -19.60 -13.01
C ALA A 168 2.23 -18.88 -13.62
N ALA A 169 2.92 -18.05 -12.82
CA ALA A 169 4.14 -17.35 -13.24
C ALA A 169 5.29 -18.32 -13.57
N ALA A 170 5.40 -19.45 -12.85
CA ALA A 170 6.40 -20.48 -13.12
C ALA A 170 6.14 -21.23 -14.43
N GLY A 171 4.87 -21.35 -14.84
CA GLY A 171 4.45 -22.07 -16.05
C GLY A 171 4.33 -21.22 -17.32
N SER A 172 4.25 -19.89 -17.20
CA SER A 172 4.12 -18.98 -18.34
C SER A 172 4.75 -17.61 -18.07
N MET A 173 5.69 -17.20 -18.94
CA MET A 173 6.32 -15.87 -18.90
C MET A 173 5.36 -14.72 -19.24
N THR A 174 4.14 -15.01 -19.70
CA THR A 174 3.17 -14.00 -20.17
C THR A 174 1.99 -13.79 -19.22
N ALA A 175 2.00 -14.38 -18.02
CA ALA A 175 0.93 -14.18 -17.05
C ALA A 175 0.93 -12.70 -16.59
N ALA A 176 0.01 -11.91 -17.15
CA ALA A 176 -0.11 -10.50 -16.82
C ALA A 176 -0.54 -10.37 -15.35
N MET A 177 0.18 -9.54 -14.58
CA MET A 177 -0.07 -9.35 -13.15
C MET A 177 -1.53 -8.98 -12.87
N ILE A 178 -2.14 -8.16 -13.75
CA ILE A 178 -3.53 -7.70 -13.67
C ILE A 178 -4.58 -8.82 -13.61
N GLN A 179 -4.21 -10.04 -14.02
CA GLN A 179 -5.07 -11.23 -13.92
C GLN A 179 -5.31 -11.67 -12.48
N TRP A 180 -4.54 -11.15 -11.51
CA TRP A 180 -4.60 -11.52 -10.10
C TRP A 180 -4.87 -10.28 -9.23
N PRO A 181 -6.13 -9.80 -9.14
CA PRO A 181 -6.42 -8.53 -8.51
C PRO A 181 -6.06 -8.46 -7.02
N ALA A 182 -6.21 -9.54 -6.25
CA ALA A 182 -5.85 -9.53 -4.83
C ALA A 182 -4.32 -9.42 -4.66
N VAL A 183 -3.58 -10.16 -5.50
CA VAL A 183 -2.12 -10.09 -5.54
C VAL A 183 -1.67 -8.71 -5.98
N CYS A 184 -2.32 -8.12 -6.99
CA CYS A 184 -2.04 -6.77 -7.45
C CYS A 184 -2.14 -5.75 -6.32
N ALA A 185 -3.30 -5.69 -5.66
CA ALA A 185 -3.54 -4.73 -4.60
C ALA A 185 -2.54 -4.91 -3.45
N LEU A 186 -2.19 -6.15 -3.09
CA LEU A 186 -1.19 -6.43 -2.06
C LEU A 186 0.17 -5.88 -2.48
N CYS A 187 0.60 -6.20 -3.69
CA CYS A 187 1.90 -5.88 -4.21
C CYS A 187 2.11 -4.37 -4.37
N TRP A 188 1.10 -3.65 -4.87
CA TRP A 188 1.13 -2.20 -4.98
C TRP A 188 1.13 -1.52 -3.61
N ALA A 189 0.35 -2.03 -2.64
CA ALA A 189 0.36 -1.50 -1.28
C ALA A 189 1.72 -1.73 -0.60
N LEU A 190 2.34 -2.90 -0.80
CA LEU A 190 3.66 -3.22 -0.28
C LEU A 190 4.75 -2.38 -0.93
N GLU A 191 4.73 -2.20 -2.25
CA GLU A 191 5.69 -1.35 -2.95
C GLU A 191 5.60 0.10 -2.45
N ALA A 192 4.38 0.62 -2.28
CA ALA A 192 4.18 1.95 -1.73
C ALA A 192 4.71 2.08 -0.29
N LEU A 193 4.60 1.05 0.55
CA LEU A 193 5.25 1.04 1.85
C LEU A 193 6.77 0.99 1.71
N ASP A 194 7.31 0.09 0.90
CA ASP A 194 8.74 -0.22 0.92
C ASP A 194 9.59 0.84 0.24
N MET A 195 9.05 1.45 -0.82
CA MET A 195 9.80 2.29 -1.73
C MET A 195 9.41 3.77 -1.66
N GLN A 196 8.26 4.14 -1.09
CA GLN A 196 7.95 5.57 -0.89
C GLN A 196 8.56 6.06 0.43
N PRO A 197 9.56 6.97 0.37
CA PRO A 197 10.09 7.59 1.56
C PRO A 197 9.01 8.46 2.22
N MET A 198 8.91 8.40 3.54
CA MET A 198 7.98 9.25 4.28
C MET A 198 8.27 10.73 4.02
N PRO A 199 7.26 11.61 4.00
CA PRO A 199 7.48 13.06 3.93
C PRO A 199 8.42 13.58 5.04
N GLU A 200 8.40 12.92 6.20
CA GLU A 200 9.30 13.17 7.34
C GLU A 200 10.79 12.99 6.97
N TRP A 201 11.10 12.13 6.00
CA TRP A 201 12.45 11.92 5.49
C TRP A 201 12.90 13.04 4.54
N ARG A 202 11.95 13.82 4.00
CA ARG A 202 12.22 15.05 3.24
C ARG A 202 12.22 16.30 4.14
N GLY A 203 12.11 16.12 5.46
CA GLY A 203 11.77 17.17 6.43
C GLY A 203 12.67 17.32 7.66
N TYR A 204 13.80 16.61 7.77
CA TYR A 204 14.92 17.09 8.59
C TYR A 204 15.77 18.06 7.75
N GLY A 205 15.14 19.17 7.37
CA GLY A 205 15.74 20.36 6.77
C GLY A 205 16.15 21.40 7.82
N HIS A 206 16.40 20.98 9.07
CA HIS A 206 17.21 21.73 10.02
C HIS A 206 18.27 20.80 10.60
N GLY A 207 19.51 21.04 10.14
CA GLY A 207 20.69 20.31 10.56
C GLY A 207 20.93 19.07 9.72
N THR A 208 21.65 19.25 8.61
CA THR A 208 22.53 18.22 8.05
C THR A 208 23.18 17.47 9.23
N PRO A 209 23.02 16.14 9.38
CA PRO A 209 23.94 15.41 10.22
C PRO A 209 25.26 15.46 9.45
N GLY A 210 26.16 16.35 9.89
CA GLY A 210 27.53 16.38 9.42
C GLY A 210 28.03 14.94 9.41
N GLY A 211 28.48 14.49 8.24
CA GLY A 211 29.09 13.18 8.14
C GLY A 211 30.29 13.12 9.07
N PRO A 212 30.86 11.93 9.33
CA PRO A 212 32.09 11.80 10.11
C PRO A 212 33.31 12.53 9.48
N ALA A 213 33.14 13.19 8.33
CA ALA A 213 34.11 14.06 7.70
C ALA A 213 34.12 15.50 8.27
N ASP A 214 33.06 15.96 8.94
CA ASP A 214 32.96 17.34 9.45
C ASP A 214 33.45 17.49 10.90
N SER A 215 33.88 16.38 11.53
CA SER A 215 34.44 16.35 12.89
C SER A 215 35.96 16.50 12.95
N LEU A 216 36.63 16.67 11.81
CA LEU A 216 38.06 16.98 11.74
C LEU A 216 38.22 18.41 11.23
N GLY A 217 38.40 19.33 12.18
CA GLY A 217 38.80 20.71 11.89
C GLY A 217 40.01 20.75 10.96
N GLY A 218 39.90 21.54 9.90
CA GLY A 218 40.96 21.83 8.96
C GLY A 218 41.00 23.33 8.70
N TYR A 219 42.13 23.91 9.10
CA TYR A 219 42.58 25.31 9.10
C TYR A 219 42.04 26.24 8.01
#